data_AF-A0A508APV6-F1
#
_entry.id   AF-A0A508APV6-F1
#
_cell.length_a   1.000
_cell.length_b   1.000
_cell.length_c   1.000
_cell.angle_alpha   90.00
_cell.angle_beta   90.00
_cell.angle_gamma   90.00
#
_symmetry.space_group_name_H-M   'P 1'
#
loop_
_entity.id
_entity.type
_entity.pdbx_description
1 polymer ?
#
loop_
_entity_poly.entity_id
_entity_poly.type
_entity_poly.pdbx_seq_one_letter_code
_entity_poly.pdbx_strand_id
1 'polypeptide(L)'
;MTKERIRRYLGSCVVASLLAMPAGLAMAQEAGKPMTIRLEPKALAGVDTGKAVVVKGRAGRTPQRFLLEGISYMNPVGVVLRPVEAGDEVALSITKYAWNQPLREGSTDEAPLRFLFRTEGEFQVSVSADAADTPYRLLVWVGEETQPDFAPVVVDASTFDGGGGGFPWTWAVIGLLVLAVAVMAVLMMRRKRA
;
A
#
# COMPACT_ATOMS: atom_id res chain seq x y z
N MET A 1 -68.52 42.28 -24.18
CA MET A 1 -68.44 43.71 -24.53
C MET A 1 -67.05 44.20 -24.16
N THR A 2 -66.19 44.82 -24.97
CA THR A 2 -66.22 45.26 -26.37
C THR A 2 -64.78 45.71 -26.71
N LYS A 3 -64.30 45.35 -27.90
CA LYS A 3 -63.35 46.03 -28.80
C LYS A 3 -62.05 46.64 -28.22
N GLU A 4 -60.87 46.19 -28.63
CA GLU A 4 -60.27 46.41 -29.97
C GLU A 4 -59.94 47.90 -30.21
N ARG A 5 -58.65 48.17 -30.49
CA ARG A 5 -58.10 49.13 -31.48
C ARG A 5 -57.06 50.15 -30.94
N ILE A 6 -55.80 50.04 -31.40
CA ILE A 6 -55.15 50.86 -32.46
C ILE A 6 -54.70 52.24 -31.91
N ARG A 7 -53.43 52.71 -31.97
CA ARG A 7 -52.61 53.01 -33.15
C ARG A 7 -51.19 53.42 -32.74
N ARG A 8 -50.20 52.93 -33.49
CA ARG A 8 -48.96 53.56 -34.02
C ARG A 8 -48.58 54.95 -33.50
N TYR A 9 -47.30 55.16 -33.16
CA TYR A 9 -46.31 55.99 -33.87
C TYR A 9 -44.91 55.62 -33.31
N LEU A 10 -44.00 55.04 -34.11
CA LEU A 10 -43.00 55.72 -34.96
C LEU A 10 -42.07 56.65 -34.17
N GLY A 11 -40.83 56.21 -33.99
CA GLY A 11 -39.77 57.00 -33.36
C GLY A 11 -38.47 56.23 -33.31
N SER A 12 -37.92 55.90 -34.49
CA SER A 12 -36.54 55.46 -34.62
C SER A 12 -35.60 56.57 -34.14
N CYS A 13 -34.80 56.29 -33.12
CA CYS A 13 -33.50 56.94 -32.96
C CYS A 13 -32.49 55.88 -32.48
N VAL A 14 -31.61 55.56 -33.41
CA VAL A 14 -30.43 54.74 -33.28
C VAL A 14 -29.48 55.36 -32.26
N VAL A 15 -29.14 54.65 -31.18
CA VAL A 15 -27.79 54.68 -30.61
C VAL A 15 -27.44 53.25 -30.22
N ALA A 16 -26.63 52.64 -31.08
CA ALA A 16 -25.97 51.37 -30.82
C ALA A 16 -24.94 51.58 -29.69
N SER A 17 -25.31 51.24 -28.46
CA SER A 17 -24.32 51.05 -27.39
C SER A 17 -23.59 49.75 -27.66
N LEU A 18 -22.39 49.88 -28.21
CA LEU A 18 -21.42 48.81 -28.40
C LEU A 18 -21.31 47.98 -27.12
N LEU A 19 -21.60 46.69 -27.27
CA LEU A 19 -21.14 45.60 -26.42
C LEU A 19 -19.60 45.63 -26.38
N ALA A 20 -19.03 46.36 -25.42
CA ALA A 20 -17.64 46.16 -25.04
C ALA A 20 -17.59 44.91 -24.13
N MET A 21 -17.72 43.74 -24.75
CA MET A 21 -17.28 42.49 -24.13
C MET A 21 -15.76 42.58 -23.97
N PRO A 22 -15.20 42.47 -22.75
CA PRO A 22 -13.79 42.19 -22.61
C PRO A 22 -13.53 40.77 -23.12
N ALA A 23 -13.22 40.65 -24.41
CA ALA A 23 -12.55 39.49 -24.97
C ALA A 23 -11.13 39.44 -24.40
N GLY A 24 -10.99 38.98 -23.16
CA GLY A 24 -9.73 39.14 -22.45
C GLY A 24 -9.58 38.33 -21.18
N LEU A 25 -10.16 37.13 -21.08
CA LEU A 25 -9.80 36.14 -20.06
C LEU A 25 -9.99 34.71 -20.60
N ALA A 26 -9.37 34.41 -21.74
CA ALA A 26 -9.16 33.04 -22.19
C ALA A 26 -7.65 32.76 -22.33
N MET A 27 -6.88 33.21 -21.35
CA MET A 27 -5.61 32.62 -20.98
C MET A 27 -5.77 32.04 -19.57
N ALA A 28 -6.81 31.21 -19.38
CA ALA A 28 -6.75 30.22 -18.32
C ALA A 28 -5.60 29.30 -18.72
N GLN A 29 -4.46 29.58 -18.10
CA GLN A 29 -3.20 28.88 -18.25
C GLN A 29 -3.48 27.40 -18.46
N GLU A 30 -2.82 26.83 -19.46
CA GLU A 30 -2.44 25.42 -19.49
C GLU A 30 -1.44 25.21 -18.33
N ALA A 31 -1.91 25.45 -17.11
CA ALA A 31 -1.18 25.34 -15.87
C ALA A 31 -1.05 23.85 -15.61
N GLY A 32 0.08 23.33 -16.05
CA GLY A 32 0.84 22.35 -15.30
C GLY A 32 0.08 21.06 -15.06
N LYS A 33 0.02 20.19 -16.07
CA LYS A 33 -0.02 18.76 -15.79
C LYS A 33 1.16 18.48 -14.82
N PRO A 34 0.93 17.99 -13.59
CA PRO A 34 2.00 17.84 -12.62
C PRO A 34 3.10 16.96 -13.20
N MET A 35 4.31 17.50 -13.33
CA MET A 35 5.44 16.78 -13.91
C MET A 35 5.73 15.57 -13.03
N THR A 36 5.65 14.38 -13.60
CA THR A 36 5.99 13.13 -12.91
C THR A 36 7.46 12.84 -13.15
N ILE A 37 8.23 12.80 -12.07
CA ILE A 37 9.68 12.57 -12.11
C ILE A 37 9.94 11.07 -11.96
N ARG A 38 10.62 10.47 -12.93
CA ARG A 38 11.03 9.07 -12.85
C ARG A 38 12.22 8.91 -11.91
N LEU A 39 12.13 7.97 -10.99
CA LEU A 39 13.17 7.62 -10.05
C LEU A 39 13.98 6.45 -10.59
N GLU A 40 15.31 6.59 -10.56
CA GLU A 40 16.26 5.55 -10.95
C GLU A 40 17.16 5.20 -9.76
N PRO A 41 16.82 4.17 -8.97
CA PRO A 41 17.67 3.71 -7.87
C PRO A 41 19.04 3.24 -8.38
N LYS A 42 20.11 3.71 -7.72
CA LYS A 42 21.50 3.35 -8.00
C LYS A 42 22.18 2.84 -6.73
N ALA A 43 23.31 2.16 -6.88
CA ALA A 43 24.14 1.82 -5.72
C ALA A 43 24.55 3.12 -5.00
N LEU A 44 24.36 3.15 -3.68
CA LEU A 44 24.64 4.33 -2.84
C LEU A 44 25.68 3.95 -1.80
N ALA A 45 26.74 4.76 -1.67
CA ALA A 45 27.76 4.54 -0.64
C ALA A 45 27.14 4.54 0.76
N GLY A 46 27.47 3.53 1.58
CA GLY A 46 26.92 3.34 2.92
C GLY A 46 25.58 2.59 2.97
N VAL A 47 25.08 2.10 1.82
CA VAL A 47 23.99 1.11 1.76
C VAL A 47 24.59 -0.19 1.28
N ASP A 48 24.72 -1.17 2.19
CA ASP A 48 25.41 -2.43 1.90
C ASP A 48 24.60 -3.34 0.96
N THR A 49 23.27 -3.24 0.97
CA THR A 49 22.37 -4.08 0.18
C THR A 49 21.33 -3.28 -0.59
N GLY A 50 21.12 -3.66 -1.85
CA GLY A 50 20.12 -3.05 -2.72
C GLY A 50 20.56 -1.75 -3.39
N LYS A 51 19.58 -0.96 -3.82
CA LYS A 51 19.76 0.31 -4.55
C LYS A 51 18.93 1.40 -3.88
N ALA A 52 19.37 2.64 -3.98
CA ALA A 52 18.62 3.76 -3.43
C ALA A 52 18.66 4.98 -4.35
N VAL A 53 17.69 5.85 -4.17
CA VAL A 53 17.69 7.21 -4.72
C VAL A 53 17.35 8.18 -3.60
N VAL A 54 18.05 9.31 -3.59
CA VAL A 54 17.80 10.40 -2.64
C VAL A 54 17.41 11.64 -3.43
N VAL A 55 16.22 12.16 -3.15
CA VAL A 55 15.70 13.39 -3.73
C VAL A 55 15.77 14.49 -2.67
N LYS A 56 16.38 15.61 -3.05
CA LYS A 56 16.33 16.86 -2.28
C LYS A 56 15.34 17.76 -2.99
N GLY A 57 14.22 18.07 -2.33
CA GLY A 57 13.13 18.83 -2.93
C GLY A 57 12.62 19.93 -2.02
N ARG A 58 11.71 20.76 -2.56
CA ARG A 58 11.00 21.81 -1.83
C ARG A 58 9.51 21.68 -2.07
N ALA A 59 8.79 21.15 -1.10
CA ALA A 59 7.37 20.85 -1.22
C ALA A 59 6.52 22.12 -1.11
N GLY A 60 5.33 22.06 -1.69
CA GLY A 60 4.30 23.06 -1.50
C GLY A 60 2.93 22.40 -1.61
N ARG A 61 1.88 23.22 -1.71
CA ARG A 61 0.50 22.74 -1.79
C ARG A 61 0.20 21.90 -3.02
N THR A 62 0.95 22.14 -4.10
CA THR A 62 0.88 21.27 -5.29
C THR A 62 1.83 20.09 -5.08
N PRO A 63 1.33 18.84 -5.09
CA PRO A 63 2.17 17.68 -4.82
C PRO A 63 3.20 17.47 -5.93
N GLN A 64 4.46 17.27 -5.53
CA GLN A 64 5.49 16.76 -6.40
C GLN A 64 5.29 15.26 -6.60
N ARG A 65 5.32 14.80 -7.85
CA ARG A 65 5.00 13.43 -8.22
C ARG A 65 6.24 12.69 -8.67
N PHE A 66 6.45 11.51 -8.10
CA PHE A 66 7.55 10.61 -8.41
C PHE A 66 7.01 9.25 -8.82
N LEU A 67 7.64 8.62 -9.81
CA LEU A 67 7.29 7.29 -10.29
C LEU A 67 8.52 6.40 -10.21
N LEU A 68 8.37 5.21 -9.63
CA LEU A 68 9.40 4.18 -9.64
C LEU A 68 8.83 2.91 -10.29
N GLU A 69 9.51 2.45 -11.34
CA GLU A 69 9.12 1.30 -12.16
C GLU A 69 10.17 0.18 -12.02
N GLY A 70 9.83 -1.01 -12.54
CA GLY A 70 10.76 -2.12 -12.65
C GLY A 70 11.06 -2.82 -11.32
N ILE A 71 10.09 -2.89 -10.42
CA ILE A 71 10.22 -3.55 -9.11
C ILE A 71 9.59 -4.94 -9.18
N SER A 72 10.31 -5.96 -8.73
CA SER A 72 9.74 -7.27 -8.45
C SER A 72 9.13 -7.29 -7.04
N TYR A 73 8.04 -8.01 -6.85
CA TYR A 73 7.44 -8.25 -5.52
C TYR A 73 8.45 -8.82 -4.52
N MET A 74 9.48 -9.47 -5.02
CA MET A 74 10.57 -10.06 -4.24
C MET A 74 11.60 -9.02 -3.74
N ASN A 75 11.54 -7.78 -4.23
CA ASN A 75 12.33 -6.66 -3.71
C ASN A 75 11.55 -5.94 -2.59
N PRO A 76 12.07 -5.87 -1.35
CA PRO A 76 11.49 -4.98 -0.34
C PRO A 76 11.74 -3.52 -0.72
N VAL A 77 10.73 -2.68 -0.52
CA VAL A 77 10.80 -1.23 -0.81
C VAL A 77 10.64 -0.45 0.48
N GLY A 78 11.61 0.42 0.76
CA GLY A 78 11.59 1.38 1.85
C GLY A 78 11.49 2.79 1.33
N VAL A 79 10.48 3.55 1.79
CA VAL A 79 10.33 4.97 1.50
C VAL A 79 10.46 5.75 2.79
N VAL A 80 11.38 6.70 2.84
CA VAL A 80 11.62 7.56 4.00
C VAL A 80 11.53 9.01 3.59
N LEU A 81 10.70 9.78 4.28
CA LEU A 81 10.59 11.23 4.11
C LEU A 81 11.00 11.93 5.40
N ARG A 82 11.79 13.00 5.26
CA ARG A 82 12.19 13.86 6.36
C ARG A 82 12.18 15.34 5.92
N PRO A 83 11.61 16.25 6.72
CA PRO A 83 11.81 17.68 6.54
C PRO A 83 13.26 18.07 6.85
N VAL A 84 13.79 19.09 6.16
CA VAL A 84 15.15 19.57 6.43
C VAL A 84 15.18 20.42 7.70
N GLU A 85 14.15 21.22 7.92
CA GLU A 85 14.00 22.08 9.11
C GLU A 85 13.15 21.35 10.16
N ALA A 86 13.47 21.58 11.44
CA ALA A 86 12.74 20.95 12.53
C ALA A 86 11.40 21.66 12.74
N GLY A 87 10.32 20.87 12.91
CA GLY A 87 8.96 21.39 13.07
C GLY A 87 8.21 21.62 11.76
N ASP A 88 8.87 21.50 10.61
CA ASP A 88 8.20 21.49 9.31
C ASP A 88 7.42 20.19 9.12
N GLU A 89 6.21 20.33 8.61
CA GLU A 89 5.34 19.21 8.27
C GLU A 89 5.34 18.97 6.76
N VAL A 90 5.63 17.74 6.34
CA VAL A 90 5.59 17.32 4.94
C VAL A 90 4.80 16.03 4.83
N ALA A 91 3.76 16.05 3.99
CA ALA A 91 2.92 14.91 3.71
C ALA A 91 3.51 14.04 2.59
N LEU A 92 3.35 12.73 2.74
CA LEU A 92 3.68 11.74 1.73
C LEU A 92 2.48 10.84 1.44
N SER A 93 2.22 10.58 0.18
CA SER A 93 1.29 9.52 -0.23
C SER A 93 1.93 8.56 -1.22
N ILE A 94 1.63 7.27 -1.07
CA ILE A 94 2.05 6.19 -1.95
C ILE A 94 0.82 5.65 -2.64
N THR A 95 0.83 5.64 -3.97
CA THR A 95 -0.27 5.13 -4.79
C THR A 95 0.27 4.12 -5.80
N LYS A 96 -0.62 3.36 -6.45
CA LYS A 96 -0.22 2.38 -7.48
C LYS A 96 -0.78 2.73 -8.86
N TYR A 97 -2.09 2.96 -8.93
CA TYR A 97 -2.78 3.19 -10.20
C TYR A 97 -3.20 4.66 -10.37
N ALA A 98 -3.87 5.22 -9.37
CA ALA A 98 -4.42 6.56 -9.43
C ALA A 98 -3.89 7.42 -8.29
N TRP A 99 -3.39 8.62 -8.62
CA TRP A 99 -2.83 9.59 -7.67
C TRP A 99 -3.78 10.00 -6.54
N ASN A 100 -5.10 9.86 -6.74
CA ASN A 100 -6.14 10.22 -5.77
C ASN A 100 -6.60 9.02 -4.91
N GLN A 101 -5.97 7.86 -5.05
CA GLN A 101 -6.28 6.66 -4.27
C GLN A 101 -5.02 6.18 -3.54
N PRO A 102 -4.66 6.84 -2.42
CA PRO A 102 -3.49 6.47 -1.64
C PRO A 102 -3.67 5.07 -1.05
N LEU A 103 -2.64 4.24 -1.20
CA LEU A 103 -2.52 2.96 -0.51
C LEU A 103 -1.92 3.14 0.88
N ARG A 104 -1.02 4.13 1.01
CA ARG A 104 -0.40 4.54 2.26
C ARG A 104 -0.24 6.05 2.23
N GLU A 105 -0.45 6.69 3.35
CA GLU A 105 -0.28 8.12 3.51
C GLU A 105 0.12 8.45 4.94
N GLY A 106 0.75 9.59 5.12
CA GLY A 106 1.15 10.10 6.42
C GLY A 106 1.85 11.44 6.30
N SER A 107 2.16 12.02 7.45
CA SER A 107 2.87 13.28 7.57
C SER A 107 4.08 13.16 8.50
N THR A 108 5.03 14.09 8.38
CA THR A 108 6.22 14.12 9.24
C THR A 108 5.95 14.94 10.49
N ASP A 109 5.23 14.37 11.46
CA ASP A 109 5.01 14.99 12.77
C ASP A 109 6.17 14.64 13.71
N GLU A 110 7.16 15.53 13.78
CA GLU A 110 8.38 15.47 14.63
C GLU A 110 9.41 14.38 14.28
N ALA A 111 9.02 13.32 13.58
CA ALA A 111 9.90 12.22 13.17
C ALA A 111 9.91 12.00 11.65
N PRO A 112 10.96 11.39 11.09
CA PRO A 112 10.95 10.94 9.70
C PRO A 112 9.82 9.93 9.47
N LEU A 113 9.00 10.17 8.46
CA LEU A 113 7.97 9.25 8.02
C LEU A 113 8.60 8.08 7.26
N ARG A 114 8.17 6.86 7.56
CA ARG A 114 8.74 5.63 6.98
C ARG A 114 7.65 4.67 6.55
N PHE A 115 7.77 4.16 5.34
CA PHE A 115 6.96 3.05 4.84
C PHE A 115 7.85 1.93 4.34
N LEU A 116 7.55 0.70 4.78
CA LEU A 116 8.17 -0.52 4.28
C LEU A 116 7.09 -1.42 3.69
N PHE A 117 7.26 -1.85 2.43
CA PHE A 117 6.30 -2.67 1.72
C PHE A 117 6.94 -3.45 0.57
N ARG A 118 6.15 -4.29 -0.09
CA ARG A 118 6.49 -5.00 -1.33
C ARG A 118 5.43 -4.69 -2.38
N THR A 119 5.83 -4.57 -3.64
CA THR A 119 4.93 -4.29 -4.76
C THR A 119 5.54 -4.86 -6.04
N GLU A 120 4.70 -5.10 -7.04
CA GLU A 120 5.09 -5.59 -8.36
C GLU A 120 4.93 -4.49 -9.41
N GLY A 121 5.87 -4.41 -10.35
CA GLY A 121 5.90 -3.44 -11.44
C GLY A 121 6.31 -2.06 -10.97
N GLU A 122 5.33 -1.24 -10.58
CA GLU A 122 5.53 0.18 -10.26
C GLU A 122 4.76 0.65 -9.02
N PHE A 123 5.19 1.79 -8.49
CA PHE A 123 4.43 2.61 -7.56
C PHE A 123 4.77 4.10 -7.73
N GLN A 124 3.86 4.92 -7.22
CA GLN A 124 3.85 6.36 -7.33
C GLN A 124 4.00 6.98 -5.93
N VAL A 125 4.76 8.06 -5.81
CA VAL A 125 4.93 8.82 -4.57
C VAL A 125 4.54 10.27 -4.82
N SER A 126 3.71 10.83 -3.96
CA SER A 126 3.46 12.27 -3.92
C SER A 126 4.03 12.87 -2.64
N VAL A 127 4.67 14.03 -2.76
CA VAL A 127 5.15 14.82 -1.62
C VAL A 127 4.56 16.22 -1.68
N SER A 128 3.95 16.66 -0.59
CA SER A 128 3.33 17.98 -0.48
C SER A 128 3.53 18.57 0.92
N ALA A 129 3.36 19.89 1.03
CA ALA A 129 3.38 20.61 2.30
C ALA A 129 2.36 21.74 2.27
N ASP A 130 1.81 22.11 3.42
CA ASP A 130 0.85 23.22 3.52
C ASP A 130 1.52 24.57 3.31
N ALA A 131 2.74 24.71 3.84
CA ALA A 131 3.64 25.81 3.58
C ALA A 131 4.27 25.67 2.18
N ALA A 132 4.51 26.79 1.52
CA ALA A 132 5.19 26.80 0.24
C ALA A 132 6.71 26.72 0.45
N ASP A 133 7.40 26.03 -0.46
CA ASP A 133 8.86 25.95 -0.53
C ASP A 133 9.54 25.23 0.66
N THR A 134 8.79 24.37 1.36
CA THR A 134 9.23 23.58 2.51
C THR A 134 10.29 22.55 2.11
N PRO A 135 11.55 22.69 2.56
CA PRO A 135 12.64 21.82 2.12
C PRO A 135 12.53 20.42 2.72
N TYR A 136 12.70 19.38 1.90
CA TYR A 136 12.62 17.99 2.34
C TYR A 136 13.69 17.08 1.69
N ARG A 137 13.86 15.90 2.31
CA ARG A 137 14.64 14.79 1.76
C ARG A 137 13.77 13.55 1.68
N LEU A 138 13.64 13.01 0.48
CA LEU A 138 12.99 11.74 0.21
C LEU A 138 14.07 10.71 -0.14
N LEU A 139 14.09 9.61 0.58
CA LEU A 139 14.90 8.44 0.27
C LEU A 139 13.97 7.31 -0.16
N VAL A 140 14.25 6.71 -1.30
CA VAL A 140 13.59 5.49 -1.75
C VAL A 140 14.65 4.42 -1.93
N TRP A 141 14.54 3.37 -1.13
CA TRP A 141 15.42 2.20 -1.14
C TRP A 141 14.66 1.00 -1.70
N VAL A 142 15.31 0.29 -2.61
CA VAL A 142 14.87 -0.97 -3.19
C VAL A 142 15.89 -2.02 -2.82
N GLY A 143 15.51 -2.91 -1.91
CA GLY A 143 16.38 -3.99 -1.44
C GLY A 143 16.63 -5.04 -2.52
N GLU A 144 17.56 -5.94 -2.22
CA GLU A 144 17.87 -7.06 -3.09
C GLU A 144 16.70 -8.02 -3.24
N GLU A 145 16.71 -8.76 -4.34
CA GLU A 145 15.68 -9.76 -4.60
C GLU A 145 15.85 -10.92 -3.62
N THR A 146 14.87 -11.12 -2.74
CA THR A 146 14.90 -12.26 -1.82
C THR A 146 14.38 -13.49 -2.53
N GLN A 147 15.21 -14.52 -2.72
CA GLN A 147 14.73 -15.84 -3.15
C GLN A 147 14.23 -16.61 -1.93
N PRO A 148 12.95 -17.02 -1.88
CA PRO A 148 12.46 -17.88 -0.82
C PRO A 148 13.10 -19.24 -0.98
N ASP A 149 13.57 -19.81 0.13
CA ASP A 149 13.87 -21.23 0.17
C ASP A 149 12.54 -21.99 0.16
N PHE A 150 12.08 -22.37 -1.02
CA PHE A 150 10.85 -23.13 -1.17
C PHE A 150 11.09 -24.56 -0.69
N ALA A 151 10.48 -24.93 0.42
CA ALA A 151 10.42 -26.32 0.83
C ALA A 151 9.78 -27.16 -0.31
N PRO A 152 10.33 -28.34 -0.63
CA PRO A 152 9.81 -29.16 -1.70
C PRO A 152 8.35 -29.57 -1.41
N VAL A 153 7.47 -29.32 -2.39
CA VAL A 153 6.04 -29.70 -2.32
C VAL A 153 5.87 -31.22 -2.28
N VAL A 154 6.86 -31.95 -2.82
CA VAL A 154 6.92 -33.41 -2.78
C VAL A 154 7.91 -33.80 -1.69
N VAL A 155 7.38 -34.32 -0.59
CA VAL A 155 8.16 -35.07 0.40
C VAL A 155 8.13 -36.55 0.03
N ASP A 156 9.25 -37.25 0.17
CA ASP A 156 9.27 -38.69 -0.02
C ASP A 156 8.37 -39.36 1.04
N ALA A 157 7.69 -40.44 0.65
CA ALA A 157 6.86 -41.22 1.58
C ALA A 157 7.67 -41.76 2.78
N SER A 158 9.00 -41.89 2.63
CA SER A 158 9.92 -42.25 3.71
C SER A 158 10.16 -41.15 4.73
N THR A 159 9.89 -39.88 4.36
CA THR A 159 9.90 -38.72 5.28
C THR A 159 8.55 -38.52 5.95
N PHE A 160 7.50 -39.14 5.39
CA PHE A 160 6.21 -39.26 6.05
C PHE A 160 6.30 -40.37 7.09
N ASP A 161 6.70 -40.01 8.30
CA ASP A 161 6.48 -40.84 9.50
C ASP A 161 4.96 -40.83 9.77
N GLY A 162 4.22 -41.50 8.88
CA GLY A 162 2.79 -41.70 8.98
C GLY A 162 2.57 -42.38 10.31
N GLY A 163 2.00 -41.63 11.27
CA GLY A 163 1.89 -41.97 12.68
C GLY A 163 1.35 -43.37 12.96
N GLY A 164 2.21 -44.37 12.79
CA GLY A 164 2.13 -45.72 13.31
C GLY A 164 2.61 -45.76 14.76
N GLY A 165 2.55 -44.62 15.46
CA GLY A 165 2.67 -44.53 16.89
C GLY A 165 1.47 -45.24 17.50
N GLY A 166 1.61 -46.54 17.72
CA GLY A 166 0.78 -47.29 18.64
C GLY A 166 0.73 -46.51 19.95
N PHE A 167 -0.40 -45.83 20.15
CA PHE A 167 -0.61 -44.91 21.25
C PHE A 167 -0.38 -45.71 22.56
N PRO A 168 0.45 -45.25 23.51
CA PRO A 168 0.98 -46.07 24.62
C PRO A 168 -0.08 -46.71 25.54
N TRP A 169 -1.34 -46.25 25.46
CA TRP A 169 -2.49 -46.87 26.12
C TRP A 169 -2.90 -48.23 25.55
N THR A 170 -2.48 -48.63 24.34
CA THR A 170 -2.85 -49.94 23.77
C THR A 170 -2.33 -51.08 24.64
N TRP A 171 -1.10 -50.99 25.14
CA TRP A 171 -0.56 -51.93 26.13
C TRP A 171 -1.31 -51.90 27.46
N ALA A 172 -1.80 -50.72 27.88
CA ALA A 172 -2.63 -50.60 29.07
C ALA A 172 -4.00 -51.28 28.89
N VAL A 173 -4.63 -51.15 27.71
CA VAL A 173 -5.90 -51.82 27.37
C VAL A 173 -5.70 -53.33 27.29
N ILE A 174 -4.61 -53.80 26.68
CA ILE A 174 -4.26 -55.22 26.63
C ILE A 174 -4.06 -55.78 28.05
N GLY A 175 -3.30 -55.07 28.91
CA GLY A 175 -3.09 -55.46 30.30
C GLY A 175 -4.40 -55.53 31.10
N LEU A 176 -5.29 -54.54 30.94
CA LEU A 176 -6.60 -54.52 31.58
C LEU A 176 -7.48 -55.70 31.16
N LEU A 177 -7.50 -56.03 29.86
CA LEU A 177 -8.26 -57.16 29.32
C LEU A 177 -7.77 -58.49 29.90
N VAL A 178 -6.45 -58.70 29.96
CA VAL A 178 -5.87 -59.92 30.54
C VAL A 178 -6.22 -60.04 32.03
N LEU A 179 -6.15 -58.94 32.79
CA LEU A 179 -6.53 -58.92 34.20
C LEU A 179 -8.02 -59.26 34.39
N ALA A 180 -8.90 -58.69 33.57
CA ALA A 180 -10.33 -58.96 33.63
C ALA A 180 -10.66 -60.44 33.39
N VAL A 181 -10.01 -61.08 32.41
CA VAL A 181 -10.18 -62.52 32.14
C VAL A 181 -9.67 -63.37 33.32
N ALA A 182 -8.52 -63.01 33.91
CA ALA A 182 -7.97 -63.74 35.06
C ALA A 182 -8.90 -63.67 36.28
N VAL A 183 -9.43 -62.47 36.60
CA VAL A 183 -10.40 -62.27 37.69
C VAL A 183 -11.66 -63.09 37.43
N MET A 184 -12.18 -63.07 36.20
CA MET A 184 -13.37 -63.85 35.83
C MET A 184 -13.14 -65.35 36.01
N ALA A 185 -11.98 -65.87 35.58
CA ALA A 185 -11.62 -67.27 35.74
C ALA A 185 -11.53 -67.68 37.23
N VAL A 186 -10.92 -66.83 38.06
CA VAL A 186 -10.84 -67.06 39.53
C VAL A 186 -12.24 -67.05 40.16
N LEU A 187 -13.10 -66.10 39.79
CA LEU A 187 -14.47 -66.04 40.31
C LEU A 187 -15.29 -67.27 39.90
N MET A 188 -15.16 -67.74 38.66
CA MET A 188 -15.82 -68.98 38.20
C MET A 188 -15.30 -70.22 38.94
N MET A 189 -14.01 -70.28 39.25
CA MET A 189 -13.43 -71.36 40.04
C MET A 189 -13.87 -71.32 41.50
N ARG A 190 -14.00 -70.13 42.11
CA ARG A 190 -14.51 -70.00 43.49
C ARG A 190 -15.98 -70.39 43.59
N ARG A 191 -16.79 -70.08 42.57
CA ARG A 191 -18.23 -70.40 42.54
C ARG A 191 -18.52 -71.90 42.41
N LYS A 192 -17.57 -72.71 41.92
CA LYS A 192 -17.71 -74.19 41.88
C LYS A 192 -17.27 -74.90 43.16
N ARG A 193 -16.65 -74.18 44.10
CA ARG A 193 -16.14 -74.75 45.38
C ARG A 193 -17.01 -74.44 46.60
N ALA A 194 -18.10 -73.69 46.40
CA ALA A 194 -19.19 -73.53 47.37
C ALA A 194 -20.39 -74.34 46.88
#